data_AF-R6RTW6-F1
#
_entry.id   AF-R6RTW6-F1
#
_cell.length_a   1.000
_cell.length_b   1.000
_cell.length_c   1.000
_cell.angle_alpha   90.00
_cell.angle_beta   90.00
_cell.angle_gamma   90.00
#
_symmetry.space_group_name_H-M   'P 1'
#
loop_
_entity.id
_entity.type
_entity.pdbx_description
1 polymer ?
#
loop_
_entity_poly.entity_id
_entity_poly.type
_entity_poly.pdbx_seq_one_letter_code
_entity_poly.pdbx_strand_id
1 'polypeptide(L)'
;MITGLRTREPLGFTKFIEMIQQAAAKKGSVFFLDCKEGHEQVKNGLIASDCSGWLVPAEEAEEFNAEYMDFSECDCWDKYFAWETWYEDENGELKIDVSVV
;
A
#
# COMPACT_ATOMS: atom_id res chain seq x y z
N MET A 1 -7.58 8.57 -9.85
CA MET A 1 -6.65 8.44 -8.71
C MET A 1 -6.69 6.97 -8.32
N ILE A 2 -5.55 6.35 -8.03
CA ILE A 2 -5.54 4.95 -7.59
C ILE A 2 -6.09 4.92 -6.17
N THR A 3 -7.04 4.02 -5.88
CA THR A 3 -7.56 3.81 -4.52
C THR A 3 -6.39 3.47 -3.59
N GLY A 4 -6.38 4.03 -2.38
CA GLY A 4 -5.28 3.83 -1.43
C GLY A 4 -4.13 4.84 -1.51
N LEU A 5 -4.29 5.92 -2.28
CA LEU A 5 -3.38 7.07 -2.29
C LEU A 5 -4.15 8.39 -2.12
N ARG A 6 -3.74 9.20 -1.13
CA ARG A 6 -4.22 10.58 -0.91
C ARG A 6 -3.67 11.58 -1.94
N THR A 7 -2.44 11.37 -2.39
CA THR A 7 -1.67 12.33 -3.19
C THR A 7 -1.40 11.82 -4.60
N ARG A 8 -1.06 12.74 -5.50
CA ARG A 8 -0.52 12.38 -6.80
C ARG A 8 0.96 12.04 -6.64
N GLU A 9 1.28 10.77 -6.89
CA GLU A 9 2.63 10.26 -6.77
C GLU A 9 3.36 10.18 -8.12
N PRO A 10 4.71 10.18 -8.14
CA PRO A 10 5.47 9.90 -9.34
C PRO A 10 5.07 8.55 -9.98
N LEU A 11 5.17 8.45 -11.30
CA LEU A 11 4.76 7.24 -12.04
C LEU A 11 5.46 5.97 -11.54
N GLY A 12 6.74 6.06 -11.19
CA GLY A 12 7.51 4.92 -10.69
C GLY A 12 7.02 4.39 -9.34
N PHE A 13 6.58 5.28 -8.45
CA PHE A 13 6.01 4.89 -7.16
C PHE A 13 4.55 4.42 -7.31
N THR A 14 3.79 5.07 -8.19
CA THR A 14 2.43 4.63 -8.55
C THR A 14 2.42 3.16 -9.01
N LYS A 15 3.40 2.74 -9.83
CA LYS A 15 3.57 1.34 -10.25
C LYS A 15 3.91 0.40 -9.09
N PHE A 16 4.70 0.85 -8.13
CA PHE A 16 5.01 0.06 -6.94
C PHE A 16 3.77 -0.13 -6.07
N ILE A 17 2.97 0.91 -5.89
CA ILE A 17 1.67 0.83 -5.20
C ILE A 17 0.70 -0.10 -5.92
N GLU A 18 0.66 -0.11 -7.26
CA GLU A 18 -0.14 -1.10 -8.00
C GLU A 18 0.26 -2.55 -7.68
N MET A 19 1.55 -2.82 -7.45
CA MET A 19 2.03 -4.15 -7.04
C MET A 19 1.62 -4.48 -5.60
N ILE A 20 1.70 -3.52 -4.68
CA ILE A 20 1.16 -3.65 -3.31
C ILE A 20 -0.34 -3.95 -3.36
N GLN A 21 -1.10 -3.23 -4.19
CA GLN A 21 -2.53 -3.46 -4.34
C GLN A 21 -2.84 -4.86 -4.92
N GLN A 22 -2.02 -5.36 -5.84
CA GLN A 22 -2.17 -6.74 -6.31
C GLN A 22 -1.91 -7.77 -5.21
N ALA A 23 -0.98 -7.51 -4.29
CA ALA A 23 -0.75 -8.35 -3.12
C ALA A 23 -1.94 -8.29 -2.14
N ALA A 24 -2.46 -7.10 -1.86
CA ALA A 24 -3.65 -6.89 -1.03
C ALA A 24 -4.89 -7.58 -1.60
N ALA A 25 -5.13 -7.45 -2.91
CA ALA A 25 -6.28 -8.04 -3.60
C ALA A 25 -6.31 -9.57 -3.50
N LYS A 26 -5.13 -10.23 -3.49
CA LYS A 26 -5.04 -11.69 -3.28
C LYS A 26 -5.52 -12.12 -1.88
N LYS A 27 -5.51 -11.20 -0.91
CA LYS A 27 -6.01 -11.40 0.46
C LYS A 27 -7.44 -10.89 0.64
N GLY A 28 -8.10 -10.43 -0.43
CA GLY A 28 -9.45 -9.87 -0.37
C GLY A 28 -9.50 -8.47 0.24
N SER A 29 -8.40 -7.72 0.17
CA SER A 29 -8.22 -6.43 0.84
C SER A 29 -7.75 -5.34 -0.13
N VAL A 30 -7.81 -4.10 0.32
CA VAL A 30 -7.25 -2.91 -0.33
C VAL A 30 -6.24 -2.29 0.62
N PHE A 31 -5.06 -1.95 0.10
CA PHE A 31 -4.04 -1.25 0.86
C PHE A 31 -4.23 0.26 0.76
N PHE A 32 -4.14 0.97 1.88
CA PHE A 32 -4.20 2.43 1.95
C PHE A 32 -2.91 2.95 2.55
N LEU A 33 -2.15 3.73 1.78
CA LEU A 33 -0.87 4.26 2.20
C LEU A 33 -1.04 5.34 3.26
N ASP A 34 -0.38 5.20 4.40
CA ASP A 34 -0.23 6.29 5.38
C ASP A 34 1.09 7.01 5.17
N CYS A 35 2.19 6.25 5.25
CA CYS A 35 3.53 6.80 5.28
C CYS A 35 4.49 6.03 4.34
N LYS A 36 5.45 6.77 3.80
CA LYS A 36 6.67 6.19 3.21
C LYS A 36 7.75 6.20 4.28
N GLU A 37 8.16 5.01 4.69
CA GLU A 37 9.08 4.78 5.80
C GLU A 37 10.55 4.86 5.38
N GLY A 38 10.82 5.04 4.08
CA GLY A 38 12.15 5.23 3.51
C GLY A 38 12.66 3.98 2.79
N HIS A 39 13.98 3.77 2.84
CA HIS A 39 14.64 2.67 2.12
C HIS A 39 14.31 2.64 0.61
N GLU A 40 14.31 3.82 -0.02
CA GLU A 40 13.95 3.94 -1.43
C GLU A 40 14.97 3.25 -2.34
N GLN A 41 14.48 2.41 -3.25
CA GLN A 41 15.26 1.83 -4.34
C GLN A 41 14.64 2.18 -5.69
N VAL A 42 15.48 2.70 -6.58
CA VAL A 42 15.08 3.08 -7.95
C VAL A 42 15.71 2.14 -8.96
N LYS A 43 14.89 1.40 -9.71
CA LYS A 43 15.35 0.45 -10.73
C LYS A 43 14.40 0.44 -11.91
N ASN A 44 14.92 0.62 -13.12
CA ASN A 44 14.13 0.62 -14.37
C ASN A 44 12.89 1.56 -14.33
N GLY A 45 12.98 2.67 -13.59
CA GLY A 45 11.88 3.62 -13.41
C GLY A 45 10.79 3.19 -12.43
N LEU A 46 10.96 2.04 -11.74
CA LEU A 46 10.19 1.67 -10.55
C LEU A 46 10.85 2.32 -9.33
N ILE A 47 10.02 2.82 -8.39
CA ILE A 47 10.47 3.42 -7.13
C ILE A 47 9.84 2.59 -6.01
N ALA A 48 10.61 1.66 -5.44
CA ALA A 48 10.22 0.87 -4.27
C ALA A 48 10.63 1.62 -3.00
N SER A 49 9.81 1.53 -1.95
CA SER A 49 10.05 2.15 -0.65
C SER A 49 9.35 1.32 0.39
N ASP A 50 9.89 1.27 1.60
CA ASP A 50 9.15 0.77 2.74
C ASP A 50 7.94 1.70 2.97
N CYS A 51 6.78 1.13 3.23
CA CYS A 51 5.52 1.82 3.45
C CYS A 51 4.79 1.20 4.65
N SER A 52 3.90 2.01 5.20
CA SER A 52 2.98 1.59 6.25
C SER A 52 1.61 2.19 5.95
N GLY A 53 0.57 1.59 6.51
CA GLY A 53 -0.80 2.04 6.28
C GLY A 53 -1.81 1.02 6.75
N TRP A 54 -2.91 0.86 6.01
CA TRP A 54 -3.99 -0.06 6.38
C TRP A 54 -4.27 -1.08 5.29
N LEU A 55 -4.46 -2.34 5.69
CA LEU A 55 -4.90 -3.44 4.83
C LEU A 55 -6.37 -3.75 5.14
N VAL A 56 -7.27 -2.98 4.55
CA VAL A 56 -8.70 -3.02 4.87
C VAL A 56 -9.41 -4.07 4.01
N PRO A 57 -10.29 -4.92 4.58
CA PRO A 57 -11.12 -5.84 3.79
C PRO A 57 -11.88 -5.10 2.69
N ALA A 58 -12.00 -5.71 1.50
CA ALA A 58 -12.63 -5.06 0.35
C ALA A 58 -14.10 -4.66 0.60
N GLU A 59 -14.79 -5.33 1.52
CA GLU A 59 -16.15 -5.02 1.94
C GLU A 59 -16.26 -3.74 2.80
N GLU A 60 -15.21 -3.39 3.55
CA GLU A 60 -15.13 -2.18 4.38
C GLU A 60 -14.36 -1.03 3.68
N ALA A 61 -13.72 -1.32 2.53
CA ALA A 61 -12.81 -0.38 1.87
C ALA A 61 -13.48 0.90 1.37
N GLU A 62 -14.77 0.87 1.01
CA GLU A 62 -15.50 2.08 0.58
C GLU A 62 -15.71 3.06 1.74
N GLU A 63 -16.12 2.54 2.89
CA GLU A 63 -16.30 3.32 4.13
C GLU A 63 -14.97 3.91 4.58
N PHE A 64 -13.93 3.07 4.67
CA PHE A 64 -12.60 3.54 5.03
C PHE A 64 -12.07 4.58 4.05
N ASN A 65 -12.25 4.40 2.74
CA ASN A 65 -11.76 5.35 1.74
C ASN A 65 -12.41 6.74 1.91
N ALA A 66 -13.67 6.82 2.36
CA ALA A 66 -14.32 8.10 2.61
C ALA A 66 -13.64 8.86 3.77
N GLU A 67 -13.40 8.18 4.90
CA GLU A 67 -12.69 8.74 6.06
C GLU A 67 -11.22 9.05 5.73
N TYR A 68 -10.54 8.12 5.06
CA TYR A 68 -9.17 8.27 4.62
C TYR A 68 -8.99 9.48 3.70
N MET A 69 -9.89 9.75 2.76
CA MET A 69 -9.76 10.93 1.89
C MET A 69 -10.07 12.25 2.62
N ASP A 70 -10.79 12.19 3.74
CA ASP A 70 -11.14 13.35 4.58
C ASP A 70 -10.18 13.57 5.76
N PHE A 71 -9.18 12.69 5.92
CA PHE A 71 -8.25 12.69 7.07
C PHE A 71 -8.99 12.56 8.42
N SER A 72 -10.05 11.75 8.45
CA SER A 72 -10.93 11.55 9.60
C SER A 72 -11.00 10.10 10.08
N GLU A 73 -10.08 9.25 9.63
CA GLU A 73 -9.94 7.87 10.08
C GLU A 73 -9.82 7.79 11.62
N CYS A 74 -10.55 6.84 12.19
CA CYS A 74 -10.66 6.61 13.64
C CYS A 74 -9.80 5.41 14.11
N ASP A 75 -9.42 5.38 15.39
CA ASP A 75 -8.64 4.29 16.02
C ASP A 75 -9.26 2.88 15.83
N CYS A 76 -10.55 2.82 15.48
CA CYS A 76 -11.26 1.59 15.10
C CYS A 76 -10.62 0.86 13.91
N TRP A 77 -9.88 1.57 13.06
CA TRP A 77 -9.19 1.01 11.89
C TRP A 77 -7.79 0.49 12.20
N ASP A 78 -7.24 0.74 13.40
CA ASP A 78 -5.91 0.28 13.81
C ASP A 78 -5.76 -1.25 13.75
N LYS A 79 -6.88 -1.98 13.87
CA LYS A 79 -6.94 -3.45 13.65
C LYS A 79 -6.51 -3.88 12.25
N TYR A 80 -6.45 -2.96 11.29
CA TYR A 80 -6.00 -3.19 9.92
C TYR A 80 -4.67 -2.53 9.63
N PHE A 81 -4.01 -1.92 10.61
CA PHE A 81 -2.69 -1.34 10.40
C PHE A 81 -1.71 -2.42 9.92
N ALA A 82 -0.98 -2.11 8.86
CA ALA A 82 -0.26 -3.08 8.07
C ALA A 82 1.01 -2.49 7.47
N TRP A 83 1.92 -3.40 7.17
CA TRP A 83 3.15 -3.14 6.44
C TRP A 83 3.15 -3.95 5.16
N GLU A 84 3.70 -3.40 4.09
CA GLU A 84 4.22 -4.25 3.02
C GLU A 84 5.61 -4.77 3.39
N THR A 85 5.96 -5.89 2.79
CA THR A 85 7.32 -6.41 2.78
C THR A 85 7.67 -6.70 1.34
N TRP A 86 8.82 -6.19 0.89
CA TRP A 86 9.28 -6.38 -0.47
C TRP A 86 10.74 -6.82 -0.52
N TYR A 87 11.07 -7.62 -1.52
CA TYR A 87 12.43 -8.11 -1.77
C TYR A 87 12.57 -8.52 -3.22
N GLU A 88 13.80 -8.52 -3.75
CA GLU A 88 14.09 -9.12 -5.05
C GLU A 88 14.37 -10.61 -4.89
N ASP A 89 13.77 -11.44 -5.73
CA ASP A 89 14.09 -12.87 -5.79
C ASP A 89 15.38 -13.15 -6.59
N GLU A 90 15.74 -14.43 -6.72
CA GLU A 90 16.94 -14.88 -7.44
C GLU A 90 16.94 -14.52 -8.94
N ASN A 91 15.77 -14.22 -9.52
CA ASN A 91 15.61 -13.80 -10.90
C ASN A 91 15.65 -12.26 -11.05
N GLY A 92 15.78 -11.53 -9.94
CA GLY A 92 15.69 -10.08 -9.89
C GLY A 92 14.25 -9.56 -10.04
N GLU A 93 13.24 -10.41 -9.82
CA GLU A 93 11.84 -9.98 -9.77
C GLU A 93 11.49 -9.47 -8.37
N LEU A 94 10.88 -8.29 -8.33
CA LEU A 94 10.37 -7.74 -7.08
C LEU A 94 9.15 -8.53 -6.60
N LYS A 95 9.25 -9.10 -5.40
CA LYS A 95 8.15 -9.73 -4.67
C LYS A 95 7.65 -8.79 -3.60
N ILE A 96 6.33 -8.79 -3.40
CA ILE A 96 5.66 -7.98 -2.40
C ILE A 96 4.64 -8.86 -1.67
N ASP A 97 4.61 -8.75 -0.36
CA ASP A 97 3.52 -9.21 0.51
C ASP A 97 3.03 -8.03 1.37
N VAL A 98 1.81 -8.13 1.90
CA VAL A 98 1.22 -7.13 2.80
C VAL A 98 0.60 -7.82 4.00
N SER A 99 0.92 -7.38 5.21
CA SER A 99 0.46 -8.05 6.43
C SER A 99 0.10 -7.06 7.52
N VAL A 100 -1.04 -7.32 8.18
CA VAL A 100 -1.48 -6.62 9.39
C VAL A 100 -0.52 -6.94 10.54
N VAL A 101 -0.24 -5.97 11.41
CA VAL A 101 0.68 -6.11 12.55
C VAL A 101 -0.02 -6.02 13.91
#